data_AF-A0A2H0PDH2-F1
#
_entry.id   AF-A0A2H0PDH2-F1
#
_cell.length_a   1.000
_cell.length_b   1.000
_cell.length_c   1.000
_cell.angle_alpha   90.00
_cell.angle_beta   90.00
_cell.angle_gamma   90.00
#
_symmetry.space_group_name_H-M   'P 1'
#
loop_
_entity.id
_entity.type
_entity.pdbx_description
1 polymer ?
#
loop_
_entity_poly.entity_id
_entity_poly.type
_entity_poly.pdbx_seq_one_letter_code
_entity_poly.pdbx_strand_id
1 'polypeptide(L)'
;MANANRLLKGMRSRFSNRGVALLLVLGAIMMLTIAVSMFADNTDIQFELAYNERDRLQAEYLAYSATNLMLLELQMEKSAKSMLANAPAAVSEGLGSTPLCQKFPMSSSLLKAIFLGGMLDGNKSAADGEVAPPIEKKDGPVITGFQQEAAKEFLDFSGDFDGQCADLQTRINLNQFFDLDPAQQAIAAVNPYDQLKLTIMSLLQQPVYKELFDETKPDDIKNIVRNIADWIDKNDVINELSGLTGGPETSLYDSSSYGAASHQVKNGKMLTLDEVYLVKDVLDDWFTPFREIFTVYGDNKVNICQADDSVVMAVLARYLTGNQRFGNIDLTKPELKEAIKTALATACEAPQPKPAEIAQAIDAVLAGNTDNNQGASTSQPANPSSQTPVTASNLTQLITTETQWYELKSTGQVGDVIVHLTQVWDTKGTNPSQWKLIYSKLE
;
A
#
# COMPACT_ATOMS: atom_id res chain seq x y z
N MET A 1 -50.44 37.63 91.44
CA MET A 1 -49.77 37.97 90.16
C MET A 1 -48.37 38.54 90.42
N ALA A 2 -47.38 37.71 90.75
CA ALA A 2 -45.97 38.13 90.85
C ALA A 2 -45.06 36.91 91.07
N ASN A 3 -44.91 36.00 90.10
CA ASN A 3 -43.80 35.01 90.10
C ASN A 3 -43.68 34.14 88.83
N ALA A 4 -43.98 34.68 87.64
CA ALA A 4 -43.80 33.94 86.38
C ALA A 4 -42.78 34.57 85.41
N ASN A 5 -42.30 35.79 85.68
CA ASN A 5 -41.49 36.55 84.71
C ASN A 5 -39.98 36.59 85.01
N ARG A 6 -39.47 35.73 85.91
CA ARG A 6 -38.04 35.73 86.28
C ARG A 6 -37.23 34.54 85.80
N LEU A 7 -37.85 33.51 85.21
CA LEU A 7 -37.15 32.32 84.70
C LEU A 7 -36.90 32.32 83.18
N LEU A 8 -37.45 33.28 82.42
CA LEU A 8 -37.21 33.40 80.97
C LEU A 8 -36.28 34.57 80.59
N LYS A 9 -35.49 35.08 81.54
CA LYS A 9 -34.55 36.20 81.31
C LYS A 9 -33.09 35.84 81.58
N GLY A 10 -32.76 34.54 81.59
CA GLY A 10 -31.40 34.03 81.79
C GLY A 10 -30.82 33.21 80.62
N MET A 11 -31.61 32.95 79.57
CA MET A 11 -31.22 32.07 78.46
C MET A 11 -31.06 32.81 77.13
N ARG A 12 -30.95 34.14 77.15
CA ARG A 12 -30.91 34.98 75.93
C ARG A 12 -29.59 35.75 75.73
N SER A 13 -28.54 35.39 76.44
CA SER A 13 -27.20 35.94 76.17
C SER A 13 -26.13 34.88 76.34
N ARG A 14 -25.90 34.08 75.28
CA ARG A 14 -24.60 33.43 75.02
C ARG A 14 -24.46 32.78 73.64
N PHE A 15 -25.30 33.10 72.66
CA PHE A 15 -24.82 33.00 71.28
C PHE A 15 -23.87 34.16 71.05
N SER A 16 -22.60 33.92 71.39
CA SER A 16 -21.53 34.87 71.12
C SER A 16 -21.51 35.13 69.61
N ASN A 17 -21.44 36.39 69.19
CA ASN A 17 -21.21 36.79 67.78
C ASN A 17 -19.96 36.12 67.17
N ARG A 18 -19.10 35.53 68.02
CA ARG A 18 -17.93 34.74 67.66
C ARG A 18 -18.27 33.41 66.96
N GLY A 19 -19.40 32.77 67.29
CA GLY A 19 -19.81 31.50 66.66
C GLY A 19 -20.32 31.68 65.22
N VAL A 20 -21.11 32.73 64.98
CA VAL A 20 -21.60 33.07 63.63
C VAL A 20 -20.46 33.55 62.73
N ALA A 21 -19.54 34.36 63.26
CA ALA A 21 -18.34 34.77 62.53
C ALA A 21 -17.47 33.57 62.12
N LEU A 22 -17.32 32.57 62.99
CA LEU A 22 -16.54 31.36 62.70
C LEU A 22 -17.19 30.50 61.61
N LEU A 23 -18.51 30.35 61.62
CA LEU A 23 -19.23 29.64 60.55
C LEU A 23 -19.15 30.36 59.21
N LEU A 24 -19.20 31.70 59.20
CA LEU A 24 -19.04 32.50 57.98
C LEU A 24 -17.64 32.32 57.40
N VAL A 25 -16.60 32.39 58.25
CA VAL A 25 -15.21 32.18 57.82
C VAL A 25 -14.99 30.76 57.31
N LEU A 26 -15.49 29.73 57.99
CA LEU A 26 -15.39 28.35 57.52
C LEU A 26 -16.12 28.13 56.19
N GLY A 27 -17.32 28.71 56.03
CA GLY A 27 -18.06 28.65 54.77
C GLY A 27 -17.31 29.34 53.62
N ALA A 28 -16.72 30.51 53.89
CA ALA A 28 -15.91 31.23 52.91
C ALA A 28 -14.63 30.45 52.52
N ILE A 29 -13.94 29.86 53.50
CA ILE A 29 -12.77 29.01 53.24
C ILE A 29 -13.17 27.78 52.44
N MET A 30 -14.25 27.10 52.81
CA MET A 30 -14.72 25.91 52.09
C MET A 30 -15.06 26.25 50.63
N MET A 31 -15.76 27.36 50.39
CA MET A 31 -16.08 27.82 49.04
C MET A 31 -14.82 28.15 48.24
N LEU A 32 -13.83 28.81 48.87
CA LEU A 32 -12.56 29.12 48.23
C LEU A 32 -11.75 27.85 47.91
N THR A 33 -11.69 26.88 48.82
CA THR A 33 -11.00 25.61 48.59
C THR A 33 -11.63 24.83 47.42
N ILE A 34 -12.96 24.78 47.34
CA ILE A 34 -13.65 24.14 46.21
C ILE A 34 -13.30 24.86 44.90
N ALA A 35 -13.35 26.19 44.88
CA ALA A 35 -13.03 26.97 43.68
C ALA A 35 -11.58 26.77 43.22
N VAL A 36 -10.62 26.74 44.16
CA VAL A 36 -9.20 26.48 43.86
C VAL A 36 -9.01 25.06 43.35
N SER A 37 -9.66 24.05 43.95
CA SER A 37 -9.59 22.66 43.48
C SER A 37 -10.12 22.54 42.05
N MET A 38 -11.30 23.10 41.76
CA MET A 38 -11.87 23.06 40.40
C MET A 38 -10.97 23.75 39.37
N PHE A 39 -10.30 24.86 39.75
CA PHE A 39 -9.37 25.53 38.85
C PHE A 39 -8.10 24.71 38.62
N ALA A 40 -7.56 24.07 39.66
CA ALA A 40 -6.40 23.20 39.55
C ALA A 40 -6.69 22.01 38.61
N ASP A 41 -7.78 21.28 38.88
CA ASP A 41 -8.19 20.13 38.06
C ASP A 41 -8.43 20.52 36.60
N ASN A 42 -9.10 21.64 36.35
CA ASN A 42 -9.32 22.11 34.99
C ASN A 42 -8.03 22.58 34.30
N THR A 43 -7.07 23.16 35.04
CA THR A 43 -5.79 23.59 34.48
C THR A 43 -4.93 22.40 34.08
N ASP A 44 -4.88 21.36 34.90
CA ASP A 44 -4.12 20.15 34.62
C ASP A 44 -4.63 19.43 33.36
N ILE A 45 -5.96 19.30 33.20
CA ILE A 45 -6.57 18.73 31.99
C ILE A 45 -6.22 19.55 30.75
N GLN A 46 -6.33 20.88 30.82
CA GLN A 46 -6.02 21.76 29.68
C GLN A 46 -4.53 21.71 29.32
N PHE A 47 -3.66 21.60 30.32
CA PHE A 47 -2.23 21.45 30.11
C PHE A 47 -1.90 20.14 29.39
N GLU A 48 -2.51 19.02 29.81
CA GLU A 48 -2.32 17.71 29.19
C GLU A 48 -2.83 17.68 27.75
N LEU A 49 -4.02 18.28 27.49
CA LEU A 49 -4.54 18.43 26.13
C LEU A 49 -3.60 19.27 25.25
N ALA A 50 -3.09 20.39 25.75
CA ALA A 50 -2.16 21.23 25.01
C ALA A 50 -0.83 20.51 24.71
N TYR A 51 -0.37 19.67 25.65
CA TYR A 51 0.82 18.84 25.47
C TYR A 51 0.61 17.78 24.39
N ASN A 52 -0.52 17.06 24.44
CA ASN A 52 -0.86 16.04 23.46
C ASN A 52 -1.06 16.63 22.05
N GLU A 53 -1.70 17.79 21.92
CA GLU A 53 -1.84 18.46 20.61
C GLU A 53 -0.49 18.92 20.06
N ARG A 54 0.41 19.43 20.92
CA ARG A 54 1.78 19.77 20.51
C ARG A 54 2.52 18.54 20.01
N ASP A 55 2.48 17.44 20.76
CA ASP A 55 3.20 16.21 20.43
C ASP A 55 2.62 15.56 19.17
N ARG A 56 1.29 15.62 18.98
CA ARG A 56 0.62 15.20 17.75
C ARG A 56 1.07 15.98 16.54
N LEU A 57 1.16 17.31 16.63
CA LEU A 57 1.67 18.14 15.54
C LEU A 57 3.13 17.79 15.24
N GLN A 58 3.98 17.59 16.25
CA GLN A 58 5.36 17.19 16.06
C GLN A 58 5.45 15.82 15.37
N ALA A 59 4.67 14.83 15.82
CA ALA A 59 4.57 13.51 15.20
C ALA A 59 4.09 13.58 13.74
N GLU A 60 3.11 14.43 13.43
CA GLU A 60 2.67 14.67 12.06
C GLU A 60 3.80 15.22 11.16
N TYR A 61 4.55 16.23 11.64
CA TYR A 61 5.71 16.75 10.88
C TYR A 61 6.85 15.73 10.74
N LEU A 62 7.03 14.85 11.72
CA LEU A 62 7.97 13.72 11.62
C LEU A 62 7.54 12.73 10.52
N ALA A 63 6.25 12.41 10.43
CA ALA A 63 5.71 11.57 9.38
C ALA A 63 5.88 12.20 7.99
N TYR A 64 5.62 13.51 7.84
CA TYR A 64 5.91 14.23 6.58
C TYR A 64 7.40 14.24 6.24
N SER A 65 8.28 14.35 7.24
CA SER A 65 9.73 14.30 7.04
C SER A 65 10.19 12.94 6.50
N ALA A 66 9.64 11.85 7.04
CA ALA A 66 9.89 10.50 6.51
C ALA A 66 9.46 10.37 5.05
N THR A 67 8.27 10.89 4.69
CA THR A 67 7.80 10.89 3.29
C THR A 67 8.76 11.67 2.39
N ASN A 68 9.18 12.88 2.78
CA ASN A 68 10.09 13.69 1.96
C ASN A 68 11.44 13.01 1.74
N LEU A 69 11.94 12.28 2.75
CA LEU A 69 13.16 11.48 2.63
C LEU A 69 12.99 10.29 1.68
N MET A 70 11.85 9.57 1.75
CA MET A 70 11.54 8.50 0.79
C MET A 70 11.42 9.05 -0.65
N LEU A 71 10.82 10.24 -0.84
CA LEU A 71 10.75 10.88 -2.15
C LEU A 71 12.14 11.26 -2.68
N LEU A 72 13.05 11.73 -1.81
CA LEU A 72 14.44 12.00 -2.17
C LEU A 72 15.16 10.71 -2.61
N GLU A 73 14.97 9.62 -1.88
CA GLU A 73 15.53 8.31 -2.23
C GLU A 73 15.03 7.84 -3.60
N LEU A 74 13.72 7.91 -3.85
CA LEU A 74 13.12 7.59 -5.14
C LEU A 74 13.71 8.47 -6.26
N GLN A 75 14.00 9.73 -5.98
CA GLN A 75 14.59 10.64 -6.96
C GLN A 75 16.02 10.20 -7.29
N MET A 76 16.82 9.88 -6.27
CA MET A 76 18.18 9.37 -6.43
C MET A 76 18.19 8.06 -7.21
N GLU A 77 17.28 7.14 -6.90
CA GLU A 77 17.14 5.88 -7.61
C GLU A 77 16.82 6.09 -9.10
N LYS A 78 15.80 6.90 -9.41
CA LYS A 78 15.41 7.19 -10.81
C LYS A 78 16.53 7.92 -11.57
N SER A 79 17.25 8.81 -10.90
CA SER A 79 18.41 9.50 -11.48
C SER A 79 19.55 8.52 -11.74
N ALA A 80 19.85 7.64 -10.78
CA ALA A 80 20.86 6.59 -10.92
C ALA A 80 20.50 5.62 -12.06
N LYS A 81 19.29 5.08 -12.10
CA LYS A 81 18.79 4.21 -13.17
C LYS A 81 18.89 4.88 -14.55
N SER A 82 18.56 6.17 -14.67
CA SER A 82 18.67 6.88 -15.95
C SER A 82 20.12 7.13 -16.40
N MET A 83 21.05 7.35 -15.47
CA MET A 83 22.48 7.41 -15.79
C MET A 83 23.04 6.03 -16.17
N LEU A 84 22.60 5.00 -15.46
CA LEU A 84 23.03 3.62 -15.63
C LEU A 84 22.50 2.98 -16.92
N ALA A 85 21.37 3.47 -17.44
CA ALA A 85 20.84 3.07 -18.74
C ALA A 85 21.84 3.29 -19.90
N ASN A 86 22.81 4.19 -19.73
CA ASN A 86 23.89 4.45 -20.69
C ASN A 86 25.25 3.85 -20.26
N ALA A 87 25.32 3.16 -19.12
CA ALA A 87 26.54 2.59 -18.59
C ALA A 87 26.78 1.14 -19.08
N PRO A 88 28.04 0.68 -19.16
CA PRO A 88 28.34 -0.72 -19.47
C PRO A 88 27.74 -1.68 -18.44
N ALA A 89 27.28 -2.85 -18.88
CA ALA A 89 26.55 -3.84 -18.07
C ALA A 89 27.25 -4.27 -16.75
N ALA A 90 28.57 -4.15 -16.65
CA ALA A 90 29.33 -4.52 -15.46
C ALA A 90 29.13 -3.57 -14.25
N VAL A 91 28.62 -2.35 -14.46
CA VAL A 91 28.34 -1.38 -13.37
C VAL A 91 26.90 -1.52 -12.86
N SER A 92 26.03 -2.19 -13.63
CA SER A 92 24.60 -2.15 -13.44
C SER A 92 23.97 -3.34 -12.70
N GLU A 93 24.76 -4.37 -12.41
CA GLU A 93 24.35 -5.54 -11.61
C GLU A 93 24.04 -5.20 -10.14
N GLY A 94 24.51 -4.05 -9.62
CA GLY A 94 24.42 -3.74 -8.19
C GLY A 94 23.07 -3.19 -7.69
N LEU A 95 22.24 -2.60 -8.56
CA LEU A 95 21.02 -1.89 -8.10
C LEU A 95 19.75 -2.77 -8.13
N GLY A 96 19.71 -3.80 -8.98
CA GLY A 96 18.55 -4.68 -9.13
C GLY A 96 17.27 -3.96 -9.61
N SER A 97 16.21 -4.73 -9.84
CA SER A 97 14.92 -4.22 -10.32
C SER A 97 14.09 -3.56 -9.22
N THR A 98 14.15 -4.10 -8.00
CA THR A 98 13.45 -3.64 -6.77
C THR A 98 13.88 -2.22 -6.34
N PRO A 99 12.94 -1.33 -5.97
CA PRO A 99 13.24 0.02 -5.48
C PRO A 99 14.10 0.01 -4.22
N LEU A 100 14.95 1.03 -4.07
CA LEU A 100 15.81 1.18 -2.89
C LEU A 100 14.98 1.35 -1.62
N CYS A 101 13.86 2.07 -1.72
CA CYS A 101 12.95 2.35 -0.60
C CYS A 101 12.31 1.08 0.01
N GLN A 102 12.31 -0.05 -0.73
CA GLN A 102 11.87 -1.35 -0.21
C GLN A 102 13.00 -2.13 0.47
N LYS A 103 14.26 -1.87 0.10
CA LYS A 103 15.44 -2.52 0.68
C LYS A 103 15.91 -1.84 1.96
N PHE A 104 15.77 -0.52 2.02
CA PHE A 104 16.29 0.31 3.09
C PHE A 104 15.12 1.06 3.76
N PRO A 105 14.52 0.50 4.82
CA PRO A 105 13.47 1.21 5.53
C PRO A 105 14.01 2.52 6.11
N MET A 106 13.29 3.61 5.87
CA MET A 106 13.73 4.94 6.26
C MET A 106 13.31 5.21 7.70
N SER A 107 14.14 4.78 8.65
CA SER A 107 13.92 5.04 10.06
C SER A 107 14.95 6.00 10.64
N SER A 108 14.47 6.95 11.45
CA SER A 108 15.30 7.89 12.20
C SER A 108 16.29 7.17 13.13
N SER A 109 15.91 6.02 13.69
CA SER A 109 16.78 5.19 14.53
C SER A 109 17.95 4.60 13.73
N LEU A 110 17.69 4.10 12.51
CA LEU A 110 18.73 3.63 11.60
C LEU A 110 19.66 4.77 11.18
N LEU A 111 19.10 5.94 10.84
CA LEU A 111 19.90 7.12 10.46
C LEU A 111 20.77 7.60 11.64
N LYS A 112 20.22 7.70 12.85
CA LYS A 112 20.98 8.02 14.08
C LYS A 112 22.09 6.98 14.32
N ALA A 113 21.80 5.69 14.15
CA ALA A 113 22.81 4.63 14.31
C ALA A 113 23.95 4.73 13.28
N ILE A 114 23.61 4.97 12.00
CA ILE A 114 24.57 5.09 10.90
C ILE A 114 25.46 6.33 11.07
N PHE A 115 24.86 7.50 11.28
CA PHE A 115 25.56 8.78 11.24
C PHE A 115 26.13 9.22 12.60
N LEU A 116 25.45 8.92 13.72
CA LEU A 116 25.89 9.31 15.07
C LEU A 116 26.58 8.16 15.82
N GLY A 117 26.16 6.92 15.55
CA GLY A 117 26.73 5.71 16.15
C GLY A 117 28.05 5.25 15.53
N GLY A 118 28.49 5.87 14.42
CA GLY A 118 29.77 5.56 13.77
C GLY A 118 29.78 4.20 13.06
N MET A 119 28.63 3.66 12.65
CA MET A 119 28.55 2.35 11.99
C MET A 119 29.21 2.34 10.59
N LEU A 120 29.45 3.51 10.00
CA LEU A 120 30.23 3.69 8.77
C LEU A 120 31.70 4.05 9.02
N ASP A 121 32.08 4.36 10.26
CA ASP A 121 33.49 4.37 10.64
C ASP A 121 33.89 2.90 10.81
N GLY A 122 34.50 2.34 9.77
CA GLY A 122 35.09 1.00 9.75
C GLY A 122 36.26 0.85 10.73
N ASN A 123 36.06 1.20 12.00
CA ASN A 123 37.06 1.10 13.04
C ASN A 123 36.48 1.16 14.46
N LYS A 124 35.46 0.35 14.77
CA LYS A 124 35.24 -0.14 16.15
C LYS A 124 34.72 -1.57 16.13
N SER A 125 35.66 -2.51 16.06
CA SER A 125 35.44 -3.90 16.47
C SER A 125 34.87 -3.94 17.88
N ALA A 126 33.61 -4.32 17.99
CA ALA A 126 33.10 -4.98 19.18
C ALA A 126 33.38 -6.48 19.02
N ALA A 127 34.43 -6.96 19.69
CA ALA A 127 34.61 -8.32 20.21
C ALA A 127 36.10 -8.59 20.42
N ASP A 128 36.40 -9.15 21.58
CA ASP A 128 37.71 -9.57 22.03
C ASP A 128 38.50 -10.39 20.99
N GLY A 129 39.78 -10.05 20.88
CA GLY A 129 40.86 -11.01 20.66
C GLY A 129 40.87 -11.82 19.37
N GLU A 130 41.29 -11.21 18.25
CA GLU A 130 42.26 -11.83 17.34
C GLU A 130 42.82 -10.78 16.36
N VAL A 131 44.14 -10.73 16.25
CA VAL A 131 44.87 -9.77 15.41
C VAL A 131 44.80 -10.24 13.96
N ALA A 132 43.94 -9.60 13.15
CA ALA A 132 44.00 -9.70 11.69
C ALA A 132 44.85 -8.54 11.11
N PRO A 133 45.65 -8.78 10.06
CA PRO A 133 46.59 -7.80 9.51
C PRO A 133 45.87 -6.65 8.80
N PRO A 134 46.55 -5.49 8.62
CA PRO A 134 45.90 -4.28 8.13
C PRO A 134 45.49 -4.45 6.67
N ILE A 135 44.19 -4.31 6.40
CA ILE A 135 43.67 -4.22 5.04
C ILE A 135 43.93 -2.78 4.56
N GLU A 136 44.72 -2.66 3.49
CA GLU A 136 44.94 -1.39 2.81
C GLU A 136 43.61 -0.77 2.37
N LYS A 137 43.46 0.52 2.68
CA LYS A 137 42.38 1.38 2.22
C LYS A 137 42.31 1.33 0.69
N LYS A 138 41.30 0.63 0.16
CA LYS A 138 40.83 0.88 -1.21
C LYS A 138 39.61 1.77 -1.11
N ASP A 139 39.77 2.98 -1.61
CA ASP A 139 38.73 3.98 -1.80
C ASP A 139 37.65 3.42 -2.75
N GLY A 140 36.69 2.69 -2.19
CA GLY A 140 35.36 2.54 -2.78
C GLY A 140 34.56 3.82 -2.53
N PRO A 141 33.47 4.07 -3.28
CA PRO A 141 32.66 5.27 -3.11
C PRO A 141 31.86 5.18 -1.81
N VAL A 142 32.54 5.46 -0.70
CA VAL A 142 31.91 5.77 0.58
C VAL A 142 31.18 7.10 0.37
N ILE A 143 29.94 7.18 0.82
CA ILE A 143 29.19 8.44 0.88
C ILE A 143 29.88 9.34 1.92
N THR A 144 31.00 9.97 1.54
CA THR A 144 31.81 10.85 2.40
C THR A 144 31.28 12.29 2.42
N GLY A 145 30.04 12.52 1.95
CA GLY A 145 29.49 13.86 1.76
C GLY A 145 28.70 14.41 2.96
N PHE A 146 28.22 13.55 3.87
CA PHE A 146 27.52 14.01 5.07
C PHE A 146 28.53 14.25 6.19
N GLN A 147 28.83 15.53 6.45
CA GLN A 147 29.64 15.93 7.60
C GLN A 147 28.94 15.51 8.89
N GLN A 148 29.68 14.88 9.80
CA GLN A 148 29.14 14.29 11.03
C GLN A 148 28.45 15.35 11.91
N GLU A 149 28.97 16.58 11.93
CA GLU A 149 28.39 17.73 12.61
C GLU A 149 27.04 18.14 12.00
N ALA A 150 26.94 18.18 10.66
CA ALA A 150 25.68 18.48 9.98
C ALA A 150 24.65 17.36 10.18
N ALA A 151 25.09 16.10 10.22
CA ALA A 151 24.22 14.97 10.55
C ALA A 151 23.73 15.02 11.99
N LYS A 152 24.59 15.43 12.94
CA LYS A 152 24.21 15.65 14.33
C LYS A 152 23.17 16.76 14.47
N GLU A 153 23.37 17.89 13.80
CA GLU A 153 22.39 18.99 13.79
C GLU A 153 21.07 18.57 13.12
N PHE A 154 21.13 17.86 11.98
CA PHE A 154 19.95 17.37 11.28
C PHE A 154 19.13 16.35 12.09
N LEU A 155 19.79 15.49 12.86
CA LEU A 155 19.16 14.43 13.66
C LEU A 155 18.88 14.83 15.12
N ASP A 156 19.13 16.08 15.50
CA ASP A 156 18.87 16.63 16.83
C ASP A 156 17.40 17.08 16.96
N PHE A 157 16.49 16.11 16.89
CA PHE A 157 15.07 16.33 17.12
C PHE A 157 14.51 15.31 18.11
N SER A 158 13.42 15.68 18.78
CA SER A 158 12.69 14.79 19.69
C SER A 158 11.73 13.90 18.90
N GLY A 159 11.66 12.64 19.31
CA GLY A 159 10.84 11.64 18.63
C GLY A 159 11.58 10.89 17.54
N ASP A 160 10.82 10.04 16.86
CA ASP A 160 11.30 9.15 15.81
C ASP A 160 10.29 9.12 14.66
N PHE A 161 10.80 8.86 13.47
CA PHE A 161 9.99 8.52 12.31
C PHE A 161 10.41 7.19 11.69
N ASP A 162 9.47 6.56 11.00
CA ASP A 162 9.63 5.37 10.16
C ASP A 162 8.94 5.59 8.81
N GLY A 163 9.44 4.93 7.76
CA GLY A 163 8.94 5.06 6.40
C GLY A 163 9.02 3.73 5.66
N GLN A 164 7.90 3.34 5.06
CA GLN A 164 7.76 2.15 4.23
C GLN A 164 7.17 2.54 2.87
N CYS A 165 7.69 1.90 1.84
CA CYS A 165 7.42 2.22 0.44
C CYS A 165 6.95 0.97 -0.30
N ALA A 166 5.84 1.06 -1.01
CA ALA A 166 5.32 -0.04 -1.83
C ALA A 166 5.08 0.43 -3.27
N ASP A 167 5.54 -0.34 -4.25
CA ASP A 167 5.23 -0.11 -5.67
C ASP A 167 3.83 -0.64 -5.97
N LEU A 168 2.89 0.27 -6.25
CA LEU A 168 1.51 -0.10 -6.55
C LEU A 168 1.35 -0.78 -7.91
N GLN A 169 2.34 -0.67 -8.81
CA GLN A 169 2.31 -1.41 -10.08
C GLN A 169 2.56 -2.91 -9.90
N THR A 170 2.96 -3.37 -8.72
CA THR A 170 3.01 -4.80 -8.39
C THR A 170 1.62 -5.41 -8.13
N ARG A 171 0.58 -4.56 -8.04
CA ARG A 171 -0.79 -4.92 -7.66
C ARG A 171 -1.75 -4.86 -8.86
N ILE A 172 -2.88 -5.55 -8.77
CA ILE A 172 -3.94 -5.51 -9.80
C ILE A 172 -4.82 -4.27 -9.59
N ASN A 173 -4.93 -3.42 -10.61
CA ASN A 173 -5.75 -2.22 -10.55
C ASN A 173 -7.24 -2.51 -10.82
N LEU A 174 -8.09 -2.37 -9.80
CA LEU A 174 -9.54 -2.55 -9.92
C LEU A 174 -10.20 -1.47 -10.77
N ASN A 175 -9.67 -0.24 -10.75
CA ASN A 175 -10.19 0.87 -11.54
C ASN A 175 -10.01 0.68 -13.06
N GLN A 176 -9.33 -0.39 -13.49
CA GLN A 176 -9.27 -0.78 -14.89
C GLN A 176 -10.68 -1.03 -15.47
N PHE A 177 -11.64 -1.53 -14.68
CA PHE A 177 -13.01 -1.79 -15.17
C PHE A 177 -13.70 -0.56 -15.76
N PHE A 178 -13.47 0.63 -15.20
CA PHE A 178 -14.09 1.87 -15.68
C PHE A 178 -13.66 2.24 -17.11
N ASP A 179 -12.44 1.86 -17.50
CA ASP A 179 -11.89 2.18 -18.81
C ASP A 179 -12.21 1.10 -19.87
N LEU A 180 -12.81 -0.02 -19.46
CA LEU A 180 -13.19 -1.14 -20.33
C LEU A 180 -14.68 -1.10 -20.69
N ASP A 181 -15.02 -1.58 -21.88
CA ASP A 181 -16.41 -1.68 -22.35
C ASP A 181 -16.90 -3.13 -22.23
N PRO A 182 -17.92 -3.41 -21.38
CA PRO A 182 -18.47 -4.75 -21.23
C PRO A 182 -19.18 -5.27 -22.50
N ALA A 183 -19.64 -4.37 -23.38
CA ALA A 183 -20.30 -4.72 -24.64
C ALA A 183 -19.33 -4.90 -25.82
N GLN A 184 -18.02 -4.75 -25.59
CA GLN A 184 -17.02 -4.86 -26.65
C GLN A 184 -17.06 -6.25 -27.29
N GLN A 185 -17.30 -6.29 -28.61
CA GLN A 185 -17.37 -7.55 -29.36
C GLN A 185 -16.03 -8.30 -29.36
N ALA A 186 -16.08 -9.52 -28.86
CA ALA A 186 -15.03 -10.53 -28.93
C ALA A 186 -14.93 -11.10 -30.36
N ILE A 187 -14.01 -10.62 -31.19
CA ILE A 187 -13.86 -11.10 -32.58
C ILE A 187 -13.23 -12.52 -32.62
N ALA A 188 -12.44 -12.92 -31.62
CA ALA A 188 -11.80 -14.23 -31.55
C ALA A 188 -11.35 -14.69 -30.14
N ALA A 189 -11.61 -13.88 -29.10
CA ALA A 189 -11.15 -14.11 -27.73
C ALA A 189 -12.13 -13.46 -26.74
N VAL A 190 -12.10 -13.87 -25.47
CA VAL A 190 -12.89 -13.23 -24.39
C VAL A 190 -12.69 -11.70 -24.43
N ASN A 191 -13.75 -10.90 -24.26
CA ASN A 191 -13.63 -9.45 -24.31
C ASN A 191 -12.71 -8.94 -23.15
N PRO A 192 -12.07 -7.76 -23.27
CA PRO A 192 -11.11 -7.30 -22.27
C PRO A 192 -11.68 -7.12 -20.85
N TYR A 193 -12.97 -6.79 -20.74
CA TYR A 193 -13.68 -6.62 -19.47
C TYR A 193 -13.84 -7.97 -18.75
N ASP A 194 -14.32 -8.99 -19.45
CA ASP A 194 -14.43 -10.37 -18.98
C ASP A 194 -13.07 -11.01 -18.72
N GLN A 195 -12.04 -10.68 -19.51
CA GLN A 195 -10.67 -11.11 -19.23
C GLN A 195 -10.19 -10.62 -17.85
N LEU A 196 -10.52 -9.38 -17.47
CA LEU A 196 -10.18 -8.86 -16.15
C LEU A 196 -11.00 -9.56 -15.04
N LYS A 197 -12.30 -9.82 -15.26
CA LYS A 197 -13.10 -10.64 -14.34
C LYS A 197 -12.45 -12.01 -14.11
N LEU A 198 -12.11 -12.71 -15.19
CA LEU A 198 -11.45 -14.02 -15.11
C LEU A 198 -10.07 -13.97 -14.45
N THR A 199 -9.33 -12.87 -14.63
CA THR A 199 -8.03 -12.65 -13.95
C THR A 199 -8.21 -12.64 -12.44
N ILE A 200 -9.13 -11.81 -11.95
CA ILE A 200 -9.42 -11.68 -10.51
C ILE A 200 -9.99 -12.99 -9.97
N MET A 201 -10.89 -13.64 -10.69
CA MET A 201 -11.41 -14.96 -10.31
C MET A 201 -10.28 -16.00 -10.20
N SER A 202 -9.37 -16.05 -11.18
CA SER A 202 -8.24 -16.98 -11.17
C SER A 202 -7.28 -16.74 -10.01
N LEU A 203 -7.13 -15.47 -9.58
CA LEU A 203 -6.37 -15.09 -8.39
C LEU A 203 -7.05 -15.62 -7.11
N LEU A 204 -8.34 -15.34 -6.94
CA LEU A 204 -9.09 -15.74 -5.74
C LEU A 204 -9.24 -17.27 -5.63
N GLN A 205 -9.24 -17.97 -6.75
CA GLN A 205 -9.35 -19.43 -6.82
C GLN A 205 -8.01 -20.16 -6.68
N GLN A 206 -6.90 -19.46 -6.44
CA GLN A 206 -5.61 -20.14 -6.27
C GLN A 206 -5.62 -21.07 -5.04
N PRO A 207 -4.91 -22.22 -5.09
CA PRO A 207 -4.92 -23.18 -3.99
C PRO A 207 -4.53 -22.62 -2.63
N VAL A 208 -3.69 -21.58 -2.60
CA VAL A 208 -3.25 -20.91 -1.37
C VAL A 208 -4.37 -20.18 -0.64
N TYR A 209 -5.42 -19.77 -1.36
CA TYR A 209 -6.56 -19.03 -0.79
C TYR A 209 -7.79 -19.90 -0.57
N LYS A 210 -7.69 -21.21 -0.84
CA LYS A 210 -8.82 -22.12 -0.77
C LYS A 210 -9.52 -22.06 0.59
N GLU A 211 -8.76 -22.03 1.69
CA GLU A 211 -9.27 -21.97 3.06
C GLU A 211 -10.11 -20.71 3.34
N LEU A 212 -9.77 -19.57 2.73
CA LEU A 212 -10.54 -18.32 2.89
C LEU A 212 -11.93 -18.40 2.26
N PHE A 213 -12.13 -19.33 1.32
CA PHE A 213 -13.38 -19.53 0.59
C PHE A 213 -13.98 -20.92 0.84
N ASP A 214 -13.51 -21.67 1.84
CA ASP A 214 -13.96 -23.07 2.06
C ASP A 214 -15.46 -23.17 2.40
N GLU A 215 -16.03 -22.14 3.05
CA GLU A 215 -17.47 -22.03 3.31
C GLU A 215 -18.24 -21.31 2.19
N THR A 216 -17.52 -20.78 1.21
CA THR A 216 -18.04 -19.94 0.12
C THR A 216 -18.22 -20.78 -1.14
N LYS A 217 -19.38 -20.71 -1.80
CA LYS A 217 -19.59 -21.47 -3.04
C LYS A 217 -18.74 -20.85 -4.17
N PRO A 218 -18.25 -21.64 -5.14
CA PRO A 218 -17.55 -21.09 -6.31
C PRO A 218 -18.34 -20.01 -7.06
N ASP A 219 -19.67 -20.13 -7.09
CA ASP A 219 -20.57 -19.12 -7.66
C ASP A 219 -20.52 -17.78 -6.93
N ASP A 220 -20.17 -17.77 -5.64
CA ASP A 220 -20.08 -16.56 -4.83
C ASP A 220 -18.84 -15.75 -5.22
N ILE A 221 -17.70 -16.38 -5.53
CA ILE A 221 -16.51 -15.69 -6.05
C ILE A 221 -16.83 -14.99 -7.38
N LYS A 222 -17.57 -15.68 -8.27
CA LYS A 222 -18.03 -15.08 -9.53
C LYS A 222 -18.90 -13.85 -9.25
N ASN A 223 -19.85 -13.96 -8.33
CA ASN A 223 -20.74 -12.85 -7.96
C ASN A 223 -19.98 -11.69 -7.34
N ILE A 224 -19.02 -11.94 -6.46
CA ILE A 224 -18.16 -10.92 -5.84
C ILE A 224 -17.41 -10.14 -6.93
N VAL A 225 -16.71 -10.84 -7.83
CA VAL A 225 -15.94 -10.18 -8.90
C VAL A 225 -16.84 -9.41 -9.85
N ARG A 226 -18.04 -9.94 -10.15
CA ARG A 226 -19.05 -9.23 -10.93
C ARG A 226 -19.48 -7.94 -10.21
N ASN A 227 -19.85 -8.02 -8.94
CA ASN A 227 -20.30 -6.87 -8.16
C ASN A 227 -19.21 -5.78 -8.04
N ILE A 228 -17.93 -6.16 -7.91
CA ILE A 228 -16.79 -5.21 -7.91
C ILE A 228 -16.69 -4.49 -9.26
N ALA A 229 -16.83 -5.21 -10.36
CA ALA A 229 -16.76 -4.61 -11.69
C ALA A 229 -17.94 -3.66 -11.96
N ASP A 230 -19.15 -4.11 -11.65
CA ASP A 230 -20.41 -3.35 -11.80
C ASP A 230 -20.40 -2.09 -10.90
N TRP A 231 -19.80 -2.16 -9.71
CA TRP A 231 -19.60 -0.97 -8.86
C TRP A 231 -18.77 0.14 -9.53
N ILE A 232 -17.79 -0.28 -10.35
CA ILE A 232 -16.76 0.60 -10.93
C ILE A 232 -17.12 1.05 -12.33
N ASP A 233 -17.80 0.23 -13.13
CA ASP A 233 -18.04 0.51 -14.54
C ASP A 233 -19.06 1.65 -14.77
N LYS A 234 -19.30 2.03 -16.03
CA LYS A 234 -20.04 3.26 -16.35
C LYS A 234 -21.55 3.07 -16.50
N ASN A 235 -22.02 1.83 -16.64
CA ASN A 235 -23.43 1.57 -16.94
C ASN A 235 -24.20 1.29 -15.65
N ASP A 236 -25.47 0.92 -15.75
CA ASP A 236 -26.37 0.67 -14.61
C ASP A 236 -26.97 -0.75 -14.65
N VAL A 237 -26.35 -1.65 -15.41
CA VAL A 237 -26.83 -3.01 -15.66
C VAL A 237 -25.82 -4.04 -15.20
N ILE A 238 -26.30 -5.11 -14.56
CA ILE A 238 -25.44 -6.19 -14.10
C ILE A 238 -24.74 -6.83 -15.30
N ASN A 239 -23.41 -6.79 -15.35
CA ASN A 239 -22.64 -7.29 -16.49
C ASN A 239 -22.16 -8.72 -16.23
N GLU A 240 -22.85 -9.70 -16.79
CA GLU A 240 -22.48 -11.11 -16.72
C GLU A 240 -21.37 -11.46 -17.74
N LEU A 241 -20.66 -12.56 -17.47
CA LEU A 241 -19.64 -13.06 -18.41
C LEU A 241 -20.23 -13.35 -19.80
N SER A 242 -19.39 -13.29 -20.82
CA SER A 242 -19.75 -13.44 -22.24
C SER A 242 -20.58 -12.27 -22.79
N GLY A 243 -20.47 -11.09 -22.18
CA GLY A 243 -21.21 -9.88 -22.58
C GLY A 243 -22.72 -9.99 -22.39
N LEU A 244 -23.17 -10.87 -21.50
CA LEU A 244 -24.57 -10.99 -21.13
C LEU A 244 -24.93 -9.87 -20.15
N THR A 245 -26.11 -9.28 -20.28
CA THR A 245 -26.62 -8.28 -19.34
C THR A 245 -27.75 -8.85 -18.49
N GLY A 246 -27.70 -8.53 -17.20
CA GLY A 246 -28.68 -8.89 -16.20
C GLY A 246 -29.69 -7.77 -15.93
N GLY A 247 -30.23 -7.76 -14.70
CA GLY A 247 -31.11 -6.69 -14.24
C GLY A 247 -30.34 -5.41 -13.86
N PRO A 248 -31.05 -4.37 -13.35
CA PRO A 248 -30.41 -3.16 -12.85
C PRO A 248 -29.51 -3.45 -11.65
N GLU A 249 -28.32 -2.85 -11.61
CA GLU A 249 -27.37 -3.02 -10.50
C GLU A 249 -27.93 -2.53 -9.17
N THR A 250 -28.76 -1.47 -9.22
CA THR A 250 -29.42 -0.88 -8.04
C THR A 250 -30.25 -1.88 -7.25
N SER A 251 -30.74 -2.95 -7.88
CA SER A 251 -31.48 -4.02 -7.21
C SER A 251 -30.66 -4.74 -6.13
N LEU A 252 -29.33 -4.72 -6.23
CA LEU A 252 -28.42 -5.32 -5.26
C LEU A 252 -28.23 -4.45 -4.01
N TYR A 253 -28.47 -3.15 -4.10
CA TYR A 253 -28.10 -2.16 -3.06
C TYR A 253 -29.30 -1.40 -2.48
N ASP A 254 -30.51 -1.79 -2.86
CA ASP A 254 -31.74 -1.18 -2.40
C ASP A 254 -32.03 -1.46 -0.91
N SER A 255 -33.09 -0.84 -0.40
CA SER A 255 -33.51 -1.01 1.00
C SER A 255 -34.00 -2.43 1.32
N SER A 256 -34.37 -3.22 0.30
CA SER A 256 -34.75 -4.63 0.51
C SER A 256 -33.53 -5.50 0.80
N SER A 257 -32.38 -5.16 0.22
CA SER A 257 -31.10 -5.86 0.39
C SER A 257 -30.28 -5.34 1.56
N TYR A 258 -30.27 -4.02 1.80
CA TYR A 258 -29.38 -3.36 2.77
C TYR A 258 -30.08 -2.60 3.90
N GLY A 259 -31.42 -2.56 3.93
CA GLY A 259 -32.17 -1.88 4.97
C GLY A 259 -31.75 -0.41 5.13
N ALA A 260 -31.34 -0.04 6.35
CA ALA A 260 -30.90 1.32 6.68
C ALA A 260 -29.52 1.69 6.09
N ALA A 261 -28.74 0.71 5.61
CA ALA A 261 -27.43 0.92 4.99
C ALA A 261 -27.49 0.95 3.44
N SER A 262 -28.70 1.04 2.87
CA SER A 262 -28.87 1.16 1.41
C SER A 262 -28.14 2.38 0.88
N HIS A 263 -27.49 2.21 -0.26
CA HIS A 263 -26.70 3.23 -0.91
C HIS A 263 -26.76 3.06 -2.43
N GLN A 264 -26.37 4.10 -3.15
CA GLN A 264 -26.34 4.05 -4.61
C GLN A 264 -25.05 3.42 -5.10
N VAL A 265 -25.16 2.65 -6.19
CA VAL A 265 -23.99 2.19 -6.95
C VAL A 265 -23.27 3.41 -7.49
N LYS A 266 -21.94 3.37 -7.47
CA LYS A 266 -21.12 4.53 -7.80
C LYS A 266 -21.02 4.80 -9.29
N ASN A 267 -20.86 3.73 -10.06
CA ASN A 267 -20.66 3.72 -11.51
C ASN A 267 -19.49 4.63 -11.91
N GLY A 268 -18.37 4.45 -11.20
CA GLY A 268 -17.22 5.32 -11.27
C GLY A 268 -15.98 4.77 -10.57
N LYS A 269 -14.80 5.31 -10.93
CA LYS A 269 -13.53 4.92 -10.32
C LYS A 269 -13.56 5.07 -8.80
N MET A 270 -13.16 4.01 -8.09
CA MET A 270 -12.94 4.04 -6.65
C MET A 270 -11.87 5.06 -6.31
N LEU A 271 -12.08 5.83 -5.24
CA LEU A 271 -11.12 6.86 -4.80
C LEU A 271 -10.06 6.29 -3.87
N THR A 272 -10.42 5.25 -3.12
CA THR A 272 -9.58 4.52 -2.17
C THR A 272 -9.92 3.04 -2.26
N LEU A 273 -8.99 2.15 -1.89
CA LEU A 273 -9.27 0.71 -1.88
C LEU A 273 -10.36 0.33 -0.87
N ASP A 274 -10.49 1.06 0.24
CA ASP A 274 -11.50 0.79 1.30
C ASP A 274 -12.94 0.88 0.79
N GLU A 275 -13.17 1.55 -0.33
CA GLU A 275 -14.48 1.65 -0.96
C GLU A 275 -15.05 0.29 -1.38
N VAL A 276 -14.17 -0.69 -1.61
CA VAL A 276 -14.57 -2.05 -1.97
C VAL A 276 -15.43 -2.72 -0.90
N TYR A 277 -15.36 -2.30 0.37
CA TYR A 277 -16.23 -2.82 1.45
C TYR A 277 -17.68 -2.35 1.33
N LEU A 278 -17.98 -1.39 0.46
CA LEU A 278 -19.36 -1.02 0.12
C LEU A 278 -19.97 -2.00 -0.90
N VAL A 279 -19.12 -2.74 -1.63
CA VAL A 279 -19.56 -3.67 -2.66
C VAL A 279 -20.19 -4.91 -2.04
N LYS A 280 -21.28 -5.36 -2.66
CA LYS A 280 -22.00 -6.53 -2.19
C LYS A 280 -21.14 -7.78 -2.15
N ASP A 281 -21.21 -8.48 -1.01
CA ASP A 281 -20.54 -9.74 -0.69
C ASP A 281 -19.00 -9.61 -0.51
N VAL A 282 -18.46 -8.39 -0.46
CA VAL A 282 -17.10 -8.12 -0.01
C VAL A 282 -17.07 -8.02 1.52
N LEU A 283 -16.33 -8.92 2.17
CA LEU A 283 -16.26 -9.03 3.62
C LEU A 283 -14.82 -8.90 4.11
N ASP A 284 -14.66 -8.42 5.34
CA ASP A 284 -13.34 -8.24 5.98
C ASP A 284 -12.54 -9.54 6.02
N ASP A 285 -13.20 -10.67 6.33
CA ASP A 285 -12.57 -11.97 6.53
C ASP A 285 -11.76 -12.44 5.33
N TRP A 286 -12.31 -12.30 4.12
CA TRP A 286 -11.63 -12.73 2.91
C TRP A 286 -10.88 -11.59 2.23
N PHE A 287 -11.34 -10.33 2.29
CA PHE A 287 -10.71 -9.24 1.53
C PHE A 287 -9.45 -8.69 2.20
N THR A 288 -9.39 -8.69 3.54
CA THR A 288 -8.24 -8.14 4.29
C THR A 288 -6.90 -8.75 3.85
N PRO A 289 -6.77 -10.08 3.68
CA PRO A 289 -5.57 -10.71 3.11
C PRO A 289 -5.18 -10.25 1.71
N PHE A 290 -6.12 -9.78 0.88
CA PHE A 290 -5.87 -9.36 -0.49
C PHE A 290 -5.62 -7.85 -0.66
N ARG A 291 -5.65 -7.07 0.42
CA ARG A 291 -5.44 -5.61 0.35
C ARG A 291 -4.10 -5.24 -0.29
N GLU A 292 -3.07 -6.05 -0.09
CA GLU A 292 -1.74 -5.83 -0.66
C GLU A 292 -1.59 -6.34 -2.11
N ILE A 293 -2.61 -7.03 -2.63
CA ILE A 293 -2.64 -7.56 -4.00
C ILE A 293 -3.40 -6.62 -4.94
N PHE A 294 -4.33 -5.81 -4.42
CA PHE A 294 -5.13 -4.88 -5.20
C PHE A 294 -4.70 -3.42 -5.03
N THR A 295 -5.01 -2.62 -6.03
CA THR A 295 -4.88 -1.16 -6.02
C THR A 295 -6.04 -0.53 -6.78
N VAL A 296 -6.27 0.76 -6.56
CA VAL A 296 -7.18 1.59 -7.35
C VAL A 296 -6.41 2.66 -8.16
N TYR A 297 -5.08 2.64 -8.08
CA TYR A 297 -4.17 3.58 -8.74
C TYR A 297 -3.24 2.81 -9.68
N GLY A 298 -2.82 3.45 -10.78
CA GLY A 298 -1.90 2.86 -11.76
C GLY A 298 -2.32 3.08 -13.20
N ASP A 299 -1.53 2.52 -14.12
CA ASP A 299 -1.74 2.56 -15.57
C ASP A 299 -2.26 1.23 -16.14
N ASN A 300 -2.80 0.36 -15.28
CA ASN A 300 -3.36 -0.96 -15.60
C ASN A 300 -2.34 -1.99 -16.13
N LYS A 301 -1.04 -1.73 -15.94
CA LYS A 301 0.04 -2.68 -16.20
C LYS A 301 0.63 -3.16 -14.88
N VAL A 302 1.07 -4.41 -14.88
CA VAL A 302 1.68 -5.03 -13.70
C VAL A 302 3.20 -5.11 -13.87
N ASN A 303 3.93 -4.64 -12.86
CA ASN A 303 5.36 -4.83 -12.73
C ASN A 303 5.67 -6.28 -12.33
N ILE A 304 5.75 -7.15 -13.34
CA ILE A 304 5.87 -8.60 -13.15
C ILE A 304 7.20 -9.02 -12.49
N CYS A 305 8.22 -8.15 -12.50
CA CYS A 305 9.52 -8.44 -11.89
C CYS A 305 9.53 -8.29 -10.35
N GLN A 306 8.52 -7.63 -9.79
CA GLN A 306 8.40 -7.36 -8.35
C GLN A 306 7.05 -7.81 -7.78
N ALA A 307 6.11 -8.19 -8.64
CA ALA A 307 4.81 -8.68 -8.24
C ALA A 307 4.91 -10.02 -7.50
N ASP A 308 3.99 -10.23 -6.56
CA ASP A 308 3.83 -11.51 -5.89
C ASP A 308 3.49 -12.62 -6.89
N ASP A 309 3.94 -13.85 -6.60
CA ASP A 309 3.71 -15.04 -7.43
C ASP A 309 2.22 -15.21 -7.80
N SER A 310 1.31 -14.94 -6.86
CA SER A 310 -0.13 -15.02 -7.11
C SER A 310 -0.58 -14.01 -8.17
N VAL A 311 -0.05 -12.80 -8.16
CA VAL A 311 -0.36 -11.77 -9.16
C VAL A 311 0.22 -12.13 -10.52
N VAL A 312 1.48 -12.58 -10.54
CA VAL A 312 2.14 -13.06 -11.76
C VAL A 312 1.29 -14.14 -12.44
N MET A 313 0.87 -15.16 -11.69
CA MET A 313 0.06 -16.26 -12.24
C MET A 313 -1.30 -15.79 -12.73
N ALA A 314 -1.94 -14.83 -12.05
CA ALA A 314 -3.20 -14.25 -12.51
C ALA A 314 -3.03 -13.48 -13.84
N VAL A 315 -1.97 -12.67 -13.98
CA VAL A 315 -1.64 -11.97 -15.23
C VAL A 315 -1.38 -12.95 -16.36
N LEU A 316 -0.70 -14.07 -16.09
CA LEU A 316 -0.48 -15.12 -17.09
C LEU A 316 -1.77 -15.86 -17.46
N ALA A 317 -2.67 -16.11 -16.51
CA ALA A 317 -3.99 -16.68 -16.79
C ALA A 317 -4.80 -15.76 -17.73
N ARG A 318 -4.74 -14.44 -17.50
CA ARG A 318 -5.31 -13.42 -18.41
C ARG A 318 -4.72 -13.54 -19.81
N TYR A 319 -3.39 -13.61 -19.89
CA TYR A 319 -2.67 -13.70 -21.16
C TYR A 319 -3.06 -14.94 -21.96
N LEU A 320 -3.14 -16.10 -21.32
CA LEU A 320 -3.53 -17.36 -21.96
C LEU A 320 -4.99 -17.35 -22.44
N THR A 321 -5.90 -16.82 -21.63
CA THR A 321 -7.33 -16.71 -22.00
C THR A 321 -7.53 -15.83 -23.23
N GLY A 322 -6.71 -14.79 -23.38
CA GLY A 322 -6.70 -13.91 -24.54
C GLY A 322 -5.91 -14.42 -25.75
N ASN A 323 -5.19 -15.55 -25.62
CA ASN A 323 -4.25 -16.02 -26.64
C ASN A 323 -4.41 -17.51 -26.96
N GLN A 324 -5.18 -17.79 -28.01
CA GLN A 324 -5.44 -19.14 -28.54
C GLN A 324 -4.19 -19.86 -29.08
N ARG A 325 -3.03 -19.18 -29.20
CA ARG A 325 -1.76 -19.77 -29.64
C ARG A 325 -1.31 -20.90 -28.72
N PHE A 326 -1.49 -20.68 -27.43
CA PHE A 326 -1.18 -21.66 -26.41
C PHE A 326 -2.48 -22.42 -26.18
N GLY A 327 -2.51 -23.73 -26.40
CA GLY A 327 -3.69 -24.54 -26.13
C GLY A 327 -4.07 -24.52 -24.65
N ASN A 328 -4.66 -25.61 -24.15
CA ASN A 328 -4.99 -25.69 -22.73
C ASN A 328 -3.71 -25.84 -21.89
N ILE A 329 -3.19 -24.72 -21.38
CA ILE A 329 -2.09 -24.71 -20.43
C ILE A 329 -2.65 -24.68 -19.01
N ASP A 330 -2.23 -25.65 -18.21
CA ASP A 330 -2.55 -25.72 -16.79
C ASP A 330 -1.46 -25.03 -15.95
N LEU A 331 -1.72 -23.79 -15.57
CA LEU A 331 -0.84 -22.99 -14.71
C LEU A 331 -0.77 -23.51 -13.26
N THR A 332 -1.56 -24.51 -12.87
CA THR A 332 -1.48 -25.09 -11.52
C THR A 332 -0.33 -26.09 -11.38
N LYS A 333 0.23 -26.59 -12.49
CA LYS A 333 1.34 -27.55 -12.50
C LYS A 333 2.60 -26.95 -11.87
N PRO A 334 3.19 -27.58 -10.83
CA PRO A 334 4.35 -27.04 -10.13
C PRO A 334 5.57 -26.89 -11.04
N GLU A 335 5.82 -27.84 -11.94
CA GLU A 335 6.95 -27.80 -12.88
C GLU A 335 6.89 -26.58 -13.81
N LEU A 336 5.69 -26.24 -14.30
CA LEU A 336 5.47 -25.09 -15.14
C LEU A 336 5.64 -23.78 -14.36
N LYS A 337 5.12 -23.71 -13.13
CA LYS A 337 5.32 -22.54 -12.26
C LYS A 337 6.79 -22.26 -12.01
N GLU A 338 7.58 -23.28 -11.68
CA GLU A 338 9.02 -23.14 -11.45
C GLU A 338 9.78 -22.76 -12.73
N ALA A 339 9.39 -23.30 -13.89
CA ALA A 339 9.96 -22.90 -15.17
C ALA A 339 9.68 -21.42 -15.51
N ILE A 340 8.45 -20.97 -15.25
CA ILE A 340 8.05 -19.55 -15.42
C ILE A 340 8.86 -18.66 -14.48
N LYS A 341 8.97 -19.01 -13.19
CA LYS A 341 9.75 -18.26 -12.21
C LYS A 341 11.21 -18.14 -12.59
N THR A 342 11.82 -19.23 -13.06
CA THR A 342 13.22 -19.25 -13.51
C THR A 342 13.43 -18.34 -14.72
N ALA A 343 12.51 -18.38 -15.69
CA ALA A 343 12.55 -17.50 -16.85
C ALA A 343 12.36 -16.03 -16.48
N LEU A 344 11.44 -15.74 -15.54
CA LEU A 344 11.22 -14.40 -15.01
C LEU A 344 12.44 -13.87 -14.26
N ALA A 345 13.02 -14.66 -13.35
CA ALA A 345 14.21 -14.27 -12.61
C ALA A 345 15.35 -13.88 -13.57
N THR A 346 15.62 -14.73 -14.56
CA THR A 346 16.66 -14.48 -15.57
C THR A 346 16.37 -13.20 -16.40
N ALA A 347 15.11 -12.99 -16.79
CA ALA A 347 14.73 -11.83 -17.60
C ALA A 347 14.70 -10.51 -16.79
N CYS A 348 14.42 -10.61 -15.49
CA CYS A 348 14.32 -9.47 -14.56
C CYS A 348 15.66 -9.09 -13.92
N GLU A 349 16.67 -9.96 -13.95
CA GLU A 349 18.05 -9.67 -13.53
C GLU A 349 18.78 -8.70 -14.46
N ALA A 350 18.26 -8.49 -15.68
CA ALA A 350 18.83 -7.54 -16.61
C ALA A 350 18.85 -6.11 -15.99
N PRO A 351 19.94 -5.34 -16.19
CA PRO A 351 20.07 -3.94 -15.73
C PRO A 351 18.88 -3.02 -16.01
N GLN A 352 18.22 -3.26 -17.15
CA GLN A 352 17.03 -2.56 -17.61
C GLN A 352 16.13 -3.61 -18.27
N PRO A 353 15.31 -4.32 -17.48
CA PRO A 353 14.50 -5.40 -18.01
C PRO A 353 13.46 -4.81 -18.95
N LYS A 354 13.39 -5.32 -20.18
CA LYS A 354 12.43 -4.83 -21.18
C LYS A 354 11.19 -5.73 -21.20
N PRO A 355 9.97 -5.16 -21.20
CA PRO A 355 8.73 -5.95 -21.30
C PRO A 355 8.72 -6.92 -22.48
N ALA A 356 9.29 -6.55 -23.62
CA ALA A 356 9.36 -7.41 -24.80
C ALA A 356 10.27 -8.65 -24.59
N GLU A 357 11.39 -8.51 -23.89
CA GLU A 357 12.32 -9.61 -23.61
C GLU A 357 11.72 -10.58 -22.57
N ILE A 358 11.06 -10.03 -21.55
CA ILE A 358 10.30 -10.82 -20.56
C ILE A 358 9.19 -11.61 -21.25
N ALA A 359 8.42 -10.96 -22.12
CA ALA A 359 7.31 -11.63 -22.80
C ALA A 359 7.82 -12.74 -23.75
N GLN A 360 8.95 -12.54 -24.42
CA GLN A 360 9.59 -13.58 -25.22
C GLN A 360 10.06 -14.77 -24.38
N ALA A 361 10.65 -14.53 -23.20
CA ALA A 361 11.09 -15.57 -22.29
C ALA A 361 9.91 -16.43 -21.81
N ILE A 362 8.80 -15.79 -21.41
CA ILE A 362 7.58 -16.49 -20.99
C ILE A 362 6.97 -17.26 -22.17
N ASP A 363 6.85 -16.66 -23.35
CA ASP A 363 6.33 -17.32 -24.55
C ASP A 363 7.10 -18.60 -24.89
N ALA A 364 8.43 -18.60 -24.69
CA ALA A 364 9.27 -19.78 -24.92
C ALA A 364 8.95 -20.91 -23.93
N VAL A 365 8.77 -20.59 -22.65
CA VAL A 365 8.37 -21.58 -21.62
C VAL A 365 6.98 -22.14 -21.92
N LEU A 366 6.01 -21.28 -22.24
CA LEU A 366 4.64 -21.69 -22.53
C LEU A 366 4.56 -22.56 -23.79
N ALA A 367 5.28 -22.20 -24.86
CA ALA A 367 5.32 -23.00 -26.09
C ALA A 367 5.94 -24.40 -25.91
N GLY A 368 6.89 -24.55 -24.98
CA GLY A 368 7.46 -25.85 -24.63
C GLY A 368 6.49 -26.76 -23.85
N ASN A 369 5.40 -26.21 -23.31
CA ASN A 369 4.46 -26.90 -22.43
C ASN A 369 3.03 -26.99 -23.02
N THR A 370 2.84 -26.65 -24.30
CA THR A 370 1.56 -26.89 -24.97
C THR A 370 1.38 -28.37 -25.25
N ASP A 371 0.24 -28.93 -24.86
CA ASP A 371 -0.18 -30.26 -25.31
C ASP A 371 -0.25 -30.25 -26.84
N ASN A 372 0.70 -30.93 -27.49
CA ASN A 372 0.74 -31.12 -28.95
C ASN A 372 -0.43 -32.00 -29.39
N ASN A 373 -1.64 -31.46 -29.40
CA ASN A 373 -2.85 -32.04 -29.98
C ASN A 373 -3.53 -31.05 -30.93
N GLN A 374 -2.75 -30.20 -31.61
CA GLN A 374 -3.14 -29.65 -32.90
C GLN A 374 -2.39 -30.41 -33.98
N GLY A 375 -3.14 -31.14 -34.80
CA GLY A 375 -2.62 -32.02 -35.83
C GLY A 375 -1.59 -31.32 -36.72
N ALA A 376 -0.50 -32.03 -36.99
CA ALA A 376 0.42 -31.73 -38.06
C ALA A 376 -0.37 -31.59 -39.37
N SER A 377 -0.57 -30.35 -39.83
CA SER A 377 -0.79 -30.11 -41.25
C SER A 377 0.58 -30.05 -41.91
N THR A 378 0.81 -31.01 -42.79
CA THR A 378 2.04 -31.32 -43.50
C THR A 378 2.61 -30.14 -44.30
N SER A 379 3.88 -29.83 -44.02
CA SER A 379 4.96 -29.45 -44.95
C SER A 379 4.61 -28.65 -46.23
N GLN A 380 5.11 -27.41 -46.28
CA GLN A 380 5.61 -26.81 -47.53
C GLN A 380 6.94 -26.09 -47.24
N PRO A 381 7.95 -26.15 -48.13
CA PRO A 381 9.27 -25.60 -47.84
C PRO A 381 9.22 -24.07 -47.80
N ALA A 382 9.76 -23.49 -46.73
CA ALA A 382 9.79 -22.05 -46.50
C ALA A 382 10.62 -21.32 -47.57
N ASN A 383 10.00 -20.35 -48.23
CA ASN A 383 10.64 -19.34 -49.05
C ASN A 383 11.15 -18.21 -48.12
N PRO A 384 12.44 -17.82 -48.13
CA PRO A 384 13.03 -16.98 -47.07
C PRO A 384 12.76 -15.46 -47.22
N SER A 385 11.62 -15.04 -47.78
CA SER A 385 11.40 -13.62 -48.11
C SER A 385 10.00 -13.09 -47.75
N SER A 386 9.51 -13.42 -46.56
CA SER A 386 8.39 -12.71 -45.93
C SER A 386 8.39 -12.96 -44.42
N GLN A 387 9.40 -12.45 -43.72
CA GLN A 387 9.30 -12.21 -42.29
C GLN A 387 8.44 -10.96 -42.09
N THR A 388 7.13 -11.14 -42.03
CA THR A 388 6.29 -10.18 -41.31
C THR A 388 6.71 -10.20 -39.85
N PRO A 389 6.96 -9.04 -39.21
CA PRO A 389 7.34 -9.02 -37.82
C PRO A 389 6.23 -9.67 -37.00
N VAL A 390 6.59 -10.68 -36.21
CA VAL A 390 5.72 -11.30 -35.22
C VAL A 390 5.19 -10.16 -34.35
N THR A 391 3.89 -9.87 -34.48
CA THR A 391 3.19 -8.83 -33.74
C THR A 391 3.53 -8.98 -32.26
N ALA A 392 3.96 -7.89 -31.62
CA ALA A 392 4.36 -7.89 -30.21
C ALA A 392 3.35 -8.68 -29.37
N SER A 393 3.83 -9.66 -28.60
CA SER A 393 3.04 -10.51 -27.70
C SER A 393 2.03 -9.68 -26.91
N ASN A 394 0.75 -10.10 -26.86
CA ASN A 394 -0.30 -9.43 -26.08
C ASN A 394 0.11 -9.22 -24.60
N LEU A 395 0.98 -10.08 -24.07
CA LEU A 395 1.54 -9.96 -22.72
C LEU A 395 2.23 -8.60 -22.48
N THR A 396 2.90 -8.03 -23.48
CA THR A 396 3.58 -6.72 -23.38
C THR A 396 2.61 -5.57 -23.09
N GLN A 397 1.32 -5.77 -23.39
CA GLN A 397 0.28 -4.79 -23.07
C GLN A 397 -0.17 -4.88 -21.60
N LEU A 398 0.08 -6.01 -20.94
CA LEU A 398 -0.33 -6.30 -19.56
C LEU A 398 0.78 -6.04 -18.54
N ILE A 399 2.03 -6.05 -18.96
CA ILE A 399 3.18 -5.93 -18.07
C ILE A 399 3.94 -4.62 -18.26
N THR A 400 4.62 -4.20 -17.20
CA THR A 400 5.60 -3.11 -17.19
C THR A 400 6.84 -3.57 -16.41
N THR A 401 7.92 -2.81 -16.53
CA THR A 401 9.12 -2.91 -15.68
C THR A 401 9.47 -1.57 -15.05
N GLU A 402 8.71 -0.52 -15.40
CA GLU A 402 8.81 0.79 -14.80
C GLU A 402 8.02 0.85 -13.50
N THR A 403 8.53 1.64 -12.56
CA THR A 403 7.88 1.95 -11.28
C THR A 403 7.55 3.44 -11.24
N GLN A 404 6.27 3.78 -11.18
CA GLN A 404 5.74 5.14 -11.23
C GLN A 404 4.81 5.43 -10.04
N TRP A 405 4.02 4.45 -9.60
CA TRP A 405 2.98 4.66 -8.59
C TRP A 405 3.43 4.07 -7.26
N TYR A 406 3.59 4.92 -6.25
CA TYR A 406 4.10 4.50 -4.94
C TYR A 406 3.09 4.80 -3.84
N GLU A 407 2.88 3.83 -2.96
CA GLU A 407 2.25 4.02 -1.66
C GLU A 407 3.35 4.19 -0.62
N LEU A 408 3.34 5.33 0.06
CA LEU A 408 4.28 5.69 1.11
C LEU A 408 3.52 5.70 2.44
N LYS A 409 3.91 4.80 3.34
CA LYS A 409 3.40 4.73 4.71
C LYS A 409 4.47 5.26 5.64
N SER A 410 4.20 6.39 6.26
CA SER A 410 5.10 7.08 7.16
C SER A 410 4.49 7.10 8.56
N THR A 411 5.31 6.90 9.58
CA THR A 411 4.89 7.02 10.97
C THR A 411 5.78 8.04 11.66
N GLY A 412 5.19 8.94 12.44
CA GLY A 412 5.92 9.82 13.34
C GLY A 412 5.49 9.56 14.77
N GLN A 413 6.44 9.58 15.69
CA GLN A 413 6.22 9.30 17.10
C GLN A 413 6.91 10.35 17.97
N VAL A 414 6.18 10.89 18.93
CA VAL A 414 6.70 11.77 19.99
C VAL A 414 6.09 11.34 21.32
N GLY A 415 6.93 10.86 22.24
CA GLY A 415 6.46 10.25 23.48
C GLY A 415 5.53 9.06 23.19
N ASP A 416 4.31 9.15 23.73
CA ASP A 416 3.25 8.15 23.53
C ASP A 416 2.34 8.46 22.33
N VAL A 417 2.52 9.62 21.67
CA VAL A 417 1.71 10.01 20.51
C VAL A 417 2.35 9.46 19.24
N ILE A 418 1.56 8.69 18.49
CA ILE A 418 1.92 8.13 17.20
C ILE A 418 0.93 8.64 16.16
N VAL A 419 1.45 9.08 15.01
CA VAL A 419 0.67 9.53 13.86
C VAL A 419 1.07 8.72 12.64
N HIS A 420 0.08 8.22 11.91
CA HIS A 420 0.30 7.48 10.67
C HIS A 420 -0.12 8.34 9.47
N LEU A 421 0.75 8.41 8.47
CA LEU A 421 0.51 9.13 7.23
C LEU A 421 0.65 8.16 6.07
N THR A 422 -0.44 7.95 5.33
CA THR A 422 -0.42 7.18 4.08
C THR A 422 -0.58 8.12 2.90
N GLN A 423 0.33 8.07 1.93
CA GLN A 423 0.28 8.88 0.73
C GLN A 423 0.49 8.04 -0.52
N VAL A 424 -0.21 8.40 -1.59
CA VAL A 424 -0.01 7.80 -2.92
C VAL A 424 0.53 8.85 -3.87
N TRP A 425 1.66 8.55 -4.50
CA TRP A 425 2.39 9.45 -5.38
C TRP A 425 2.49 8.89 -6.80
N ASP A 426 2.17 9.72 -7.78
CA ASP A 426 2.57 9.53 -9.17
C ASP A 426 3.94 10.17 -9.36
N THR A 427 4.96 9.33 -9.47
CA THR A 427 6.38 9.73 -9.56
C THR A 427 6.90 9.69 -10.99
N LYS A 428 6.07 10.02 -11.99
CA LYS A 428 6.49 9.97 -13.40
C LYS A 428 7.74 10.80 -13.68
N GLY A 429 8.72 10.18 -14.36
CA GLY A 429 9.99 10.82 -14.72
C GLY A 429 10.94 11.01 -13.54
N THR A 430 12.03 11.76 -13.75
CA THR A 430 13.12 11.95 -12.79
C THR A 430 13.02 13.25 -12.00
N ASN A 431 12.12 14.16 -12.36
CA ASN A 431 11.98 15.48 -11.72
C ASN A 431 10.89 15.45 -10.64
N PRO A 432 11.23 15.58 -9.35
CA PRO A 432 10.25 15.56 -8.26
C PRO A 432 9.20 16.67 -8.34
N SER A 433 9.53 17.82 -8.93
CA SER A 433 8.56 18.93 -9.08
C SER A 433 7.40 18.58 -10.02
N GLN A 434 7.52 17.51 -10.81
CA GLN A 434 6.45 17.01 -11.67
C GLN A 434 5.66 15.88 -11.03
N TRP A 435 6.11 15.35 -9.90
CA TRP A 435 5.42 14.30 -9.18
C TRP A 435 4.16 14.83 -8.53
N LYS A 436 3.14 14.00 -8.49
CA LYS A 436 1.80 14.39 -8.02
C LYS A 436 1.40 13.56 -6.83
N LEU A 437 1.01 14.24 -5.75
CA LEU A 437 0.29 13.62 -4.65
C LEU A 437 -1.15 13.33 -5.12
N ILE A 438 -1.49 12.05 -5.17
CA ILE A 438 -2.80 11.57 -5.64
C ILE A 438 -3.76 11.40 -4.48
N TYR A 439 -3.25 10.91 -3.35
CA TYR A 439 -4.03 10.63 -2.15
C TYR A 439 -3.17 10.86 -0.91
N SER A 440 -3.79 11.36 0.17
CA SER A 440 -3.15 11.53 1.47
C SER A 440 -4.18 11.28 2.57
N LYS A 441 -3.80 10.45 3.55
CA LYS A 441 -4.60 10.14 4.73
C LYS A 441 -3.71 10.27 5.96
N LEU A 442 -4.15 11.07 6.92
CA LEU A 442 -3.53 11.20 8.22
C LEU A 442 -4.44 10.50 9.24
N GLU A 443 -3.88 9.59 10.02
CA GLU A 443 -4.56 8.83 11.07
C GLU A 443 -3.90 9.07 12.44
#